data_AF-A0A3D1WHP3-F1
#
_entry.id   AF-A0A3D1WHP3-F1
#
_cell.length_a   1.000
_cell.length_b   1.000
_cell.length_c   1.000
_cell.angle_alpha   90.00
_cell.angle_beta   90.00
_cell.angle_gamma   90.00
#
_symmetry.space_group_name_H-M   'P 1'
#
loop_
_entity.id
_entity.type
_entity.pdbx_description
1 polymer ?
#
loop_
_entity_poly.entity_id
_entity_poly.type
_entity_poly.pdbx_seq_one_letter_code
_entity_poly.pdbx_strand_id
1 'polypeptide(L)'
;MLELDENKVHKIEAFELEKSPTEKLVCCYVDGELRNGKIDSRGKKSKFWICNEKNMQAYLLKYSDQRIRTEEDAGQFLMCGILDQLKLPYAKYLVADFECDGVKYDAIISKNYKENENIFEMSGYAVNQKYKDTMYDNNFGEKINDKNNVEDYAKMIQFMYKKNNIDFEQLRTNMLKYCLLQYVYDMSDLHYYNISFSYDKSIGHDTFRLNPFYDCGNIGFLNFSDKKIKHNAEQYAKCRDKNSRMKFIKNLMLSNMPMLGVKTDISYIYKTESQSFTCRPNCEKCKGESMIKQAERDLTTLQNELADEIATNPQLFEFYESVKKVDLDLAAKKYNEIKTNTIPAFCIDMVKAVSCETSRMLDKIVKTKLSKEKKLTDTKAVESKPKEAENDKPVL
;
A
#
# COMPACT_ATOMS: atom_id res chain seq x y z
N MET A 1 15.17 20.87 7.80
CA MET A 1 15.06 19.89 8.88
C MET A 1 15.60 20.54 10.13
N LEU A 2 14.79 20.65 11.18
CA LEU A 2 15.29 20.91 12.51
C LEU A 2 15.78 19.57 13.05
N GLU A 3 17.10 19.40 13.19
CA GLU A 3 17.66 18.24 13.89
C GLU A 3 17.35 18.41 15.38
N LEU A 4 16.51 17.54 15.94
CA LEU A 4 16.29 17.50 17.39
C LEU A 4 17.55 16.94 18.06
N ASP A 5 17.95 17.56 19.16
CA ASP A 5 18.97 16.97 20.04
C ASP A 5 18.30 15.90 20.91
N GLU A 6 18.44 14.64 20.50
CA GLU A 6 17.78 13.48 21.11
C GLU A 6 18.15 13.28 22.59
N ASN A 7 19.28 13.83 23.04
CA ASN A 7 19.69 13.81 24.45
C ASN A 7 18.77 14.65 25.35
N LYS A 8 17.87 15.43 24.75
CA LYS A 8 16.95 16.34 25.42
C LYS A 8 15.48 15.95 25.28
N VAL A 9 15.20 14.74 24.79
CA VAL A 9 13.86 14.15 24.88
C VAL A 9 13.65 13.67 26.31
N HIS A 10 12.82 14.39 27.06
CA HIS A 10 12.70 14.19 28.51
C HIS A 10 11.59 13.21 28.91
N LYS A 11 10.60 12.99 28.03
CA LYS A 11 9.42 12.17 28.32
C LYS A 11 8.71 11.73 27.05
N ILE A 12 8.33 10.46 26.97
CA ILE A 12 7.44 9.91 25.94
C ILE A 12 6.27 9.25 26.66
N GLU A 13 5.05 9.60 26.27
CA GLU A 13 3.82 8.94 26.71
C GLU A 13 3.15 8.29 25.51
N ALA A 14 2.97 6.97 25.56
CA ALA A 14 2.38 6.18 24.49
C ALA A 14 1.07 5.53 24.92
N PHE A 15 0.11 5.45 24.00
CA PHE A 15 -1.24 5.00 24.27
C PHE A 15 -1.63 3.83 23.35
N GLU A 16 -1.83 2.65 23.94
CA GLU A 16 -2.39 1.49 23.21
C GLU A 16 -3.91 1.65 23.01
N LEU A 17 -4.39 1.31 21.82
CA LEU A 17 -5.79 1.46 21.41
C LEU A 17 -6.76 0.57 22.22
N GLU A 18 -6.28 -0.52 22.83
CA GLU A 18 -7.14 -1.54 23.47
C GLU A 18 -6.92 -1.71 24.99
N LYS A 19 -5.99 -0.95 25.61
CA LYS A 19 -5.64 -1.11 27.03
C LYS A 19 -5.29 0.22 27.71
N SER A 20 -5.83 0.44 28.90
CA SER A 20 -5.26 1.35 29.90
C SER A 20 -4.71 0.47 31.05
N PRO A 21 -3.50 0.69 31.59
CA PRO A 21 -2.73 1.93 31.65
C PRO A 21 -1.45 1.95 30.79
N THR A 22 -0.89 3.15 30.67
CA THR A 22 0.33 3.56 29.95
C THR A 22 1.50 2.58 30.01
N GLU A 23 1.99 2.14 28.85
CA GLU A 23 3.38 1.69 28.75
C GLU A 23 4.28 2.92 28.75
N LYS A 24 5.12 3.04 29.79
CA LYS A 24 6.19 4.04 29.79
C LYS A 24 7.26 3.56 28.82
N LEU A 25 7.20 4.07 27.59
CA LEU A 25 8.28 3.92 26.63
C LEU A 25 9.35 4.96 26.96
N VAL A 26 10.60 4.54 26.95
CA VAL A 26 11.72 5.43 27.28
C VAL A 26 12.65 5.45 26.08
N CYS A 27 13.33 6.56 25.86
CA CYS A 27 14.49 6.55 24.98
C CYS A 27 15.47 5.50 25.55
N CYS A 28 16.05 4.64 24.72
CA CYS A 28 16.96 3.62 25.22
C CYS A 28 18.17 4.29 25.89
N TYR A 29 18.26 4.21 27.22
CA TYR A 29 19.45 4.55 27.99
C TYR A 29 20.13 3.26 28.43
N VAL A 30 21.39 3.07 28.07
CA VAL A 30 22.24 1.99 28.61
C VAL A 30 23.44 2.66 29.26
N ASP A 31 23.64 2.43 30.55
CA ASP A 31 24.73 2.98 31.36
C ASP A 31 24.81 4.52 31.44
N GLY A 32 23.66 5.21 31.45
CA GLY A 32 23.62 6.67 31.52
C GLY A 32 23.97 7.39 30.21
N GLU A 33 24.26 6.65 29.15
CA GLU A 33 24.44 7.15 27.78
C GLU A 33 23.28 6.71 26.89
N LEU A 34 22.85 7.59 25.98
CA LEU A 34 21.84 7.29 24.97
C LEU A 34 22.45 6.33 23.93
N ARG A 35 22.32 5.01 24.13
CA ARG A 35 22.67 4.03 23.10
C ARG A 35 21.45 3.71 22.27
N ASN A 36 21.42 4.29 21.06
CA ASN A 36 20.45 4.09 19.97
C ASN A 36 19.15 4.93 20.02
N GLY A 37 19.27 6.23 20.28
CA GLY A 37 18.62 7.18 19.38
C GLY A 37 19.35 7.12 18.03
N LYS A 38 19.01 6.14 17.20
CA LYS A 38 19.51 6.12 15.82
C LYS A 38 18.48 6.88 15.01
N ILE A 39 18.85 8.08 14.57
CA ILE A 39 18.14 8.77 13.49
C ILE A 39 17.91 7.74 12.38
N ASP A 40 16.64 7.46 12.10
CA ASP A 40 16.32 6.67 10.93
C ASP A 40 16.21 7.61 9.74
N SER A 41 17.31 7.70 8.99
CA SER A 41 17.41 8.57 7.81
C SER A 41 16.58 8.08 6.61
N ARG A 42 15.92 6.93 6.70
CA ARG A 42 15.15 6.35 5.58
C ARG A 42 13.76 6.97 5.51
N GLY A 43 13.35 7.52 4.37
CA GLY A 43 12.02 8.13 4.23
C GLY A 43 11.95 9.54 4.83
N LYS A 44 10.97 10.35 4.40
CA LYS A 44 11.01 11.82 4.55
C LYS A 44 10.58 12.37 5.91
N LYS A 45 9.66 11.69 6.60
CA LYS A 45 9.11 12.16 7.90
C LYS A 45 10.16 12.03 9.00
N SER A 46 10.28 13.05 9.85
CA SER A 46 11.19 13.08 11.01
C SER A 46 10.89 11.94 11.96
N LYS A 47 11.91 11.18 12.37
CA LYS A 47 11.76 9.96 13.16
C LYS A 47 13.06 9.45 13.79
N PHE A 48 12.90 8.70 14.87
CA PHE A 48 14.00 8.03 15.57
C PHE A 48 13.51 6.74 16.25
N TRP A 49 14.42 5.82 16.49
CA TRP A 49 14.13 4.57 17.19
C TRP A 49 14.13 4.77 18.72
N ILE A 50 13.19 4.10 19.39
CA ILE A 50 13.08 4.01 20.85
C ILE A 50 12.85 2.54 21.25
N CYS A 51 12.97 2.20 22.54
CA CYS A 51 12.66 0.86 23.04
C CYS A 51 11.84 0.88 24.32
N ASN A 52 11.11 -0.20 24.55
CA ASN A 52 10.48 -0.44 25.83
C ASN A 52 11.54 -1.00 26.80
N GLU A 53 11.80 -0.30 27.91
CA GLU A 53 12.84 -0.68 28.88
C GLU A 53 12.64 -2.07 29.49
N LYS A 54 11.40 -2.55 29.58
CA LYS A 54 11.09 -3.81 30.25
C LYS A 54 11.41 -5.03 29.40
N ASN A 55 11.22 -4.93 28.09
CA ASN A 55 11.31 -6.08 27.17
C ASN A 55 12.21 -5.81 25.96
N MET A 56 12.87 -4.66 25.90
CA MET A 56 13.75 -4.21 24.82
C MET A 56 13.08 -4.20 23.42
N GLN A 57 11.75 -4.24 23.35
CA GLN A 57 11.02 -4.13 22.09
C GLN A 57 11.30 -2.77 21.45
N ALA A 58 11.76 -2.77 20.20
CA ALA A 58 12.00 -1.55 19.44
C ALA A 58 10.71 -0.97 18.85
N TYR A 59 10.63 0.35 18.82
CA TYR A 59 9.57 1.15 18.20
C TYR A 59 10.19 2.30 17.40
N LEU A 60 9.55 2.70 16.31
CA LEU A 60 9.94 3.84 15.50
C LEU A 60 8.98 4.99 15.76
N LEU A 61 9.45 6.05 16.42
CA LEU A 61 8.70 7.27 16.67
C LEU A 61 8.77 8.16 15.43
N LYS A 62 7.61 8.58 14.91
CA LYS A 62 7.47 9.49 13.77
C LYS A 62 6.73 10.75 14.22
N TYR A 63 7.22 11.92 13.82
CA TYR A 63 6.62 13.21 14.18
C TYR A 63 6.69 14.22 13.02
N SER A 64 5.91 15.29 13.15
CA SER A 64 5.91 16.41 12.22
C SER A 64 6.68 17.59 12.80
N ASP A 65 7.39 18.34 11.95
CA ASP A 65 8.04 19.60 12.33
C ASP A 65 7.01 20.66 12.78
N GLN A 66 5.74 20.50 12.38
CA GLN A 66 4.61 21.32 12.84
C GLN A 66 4.14 20.98 14.26
N ARG A 67 4.72 19.95 14.89
CA ARG A 67 4.50 19.52 16.29
C ARG A 67 3.10 18.97 16.58
N ILE A 68 2.28 18.82 15.55
CA ILE A 68 0.95 18.24 15.61
C ILE A 68 0.89 17.00 14.70
N ARG A 69 0.04 16.03 15.05
CA ARG A 69 -0.31 14.91 14.18
C ARG A 69 -0.97 15.44 12.90
N THR A 70 -0.64 14.85 11.76
CA THR A 70 -1.17 15.26 10.45
C THR A 70 -2.35 14.37 10.02
N GLU A 71 -3.07 14.76 8.98
CA GLU A 71 -4.11 13.92 8.36
C GLU A 71 -3.54 12.60 7.81
N GLU A 72 -2.28 12.58 7.40
CA GLU A 72 -1.57 11.35 7.04
C GLU A 72 -1.42 10.41 8.25
N ASP A 73 -1.17 10.95 9.46
CA ASP A 73 -1.17 10.15 10.69
C ASP A 73 -2.55 9.57 10.95
N ALA A 74 -3.61 10.36 10.78
CA ALA A 74 -5.00 9.89 10.89
C ALA A 74 -5.30 8.79 9.85
N GLY A 75 -4.84 8.95 8.61
CA GLY A 75 -4.92 7.94 7.56
C GLY A 75 -4.19 6.64 7.94
N GLN A 76 -3.07 6.71 8.67
CA GLN A 76 -2.33 5.53 9.10
C GLN A 76 -3.15 4.68 10.08
N PHE A 77 -3.87 5.30 11.01
CA PHE A 77 -4.75 4.58 11.92
C PHE A 77 -6.02 4.07 11.25
N LEU A 78 -6.62 4.86 10.34
CA LEU A 78 -7.74 4.40 9.54
C LEU A 78 -7.35 3.15 8.72
N MET A 79 -6.16 3.15 8.12
CA MET A 79 -5.65 1.98 7.39
C MET A 79 -5.41 0.78 8.31
N CYS A 80 -4.94 0.96 9.54
CA CYS A 80 -4.85 -0.14 10.51
C CYS A 80 -6.22 -0.79 10.74
N GLY A 81 -7.28 0.02 10.94
CA GLY A 81 -8.64 -0.47 11.11
C GLY A 81 -9.21 -1.17 9.86
N ILE A 82 -8.83 -0.72 8.67
CA ILE A 82 -9.15 -1.40 7.40
C ILE A 82 -8.45 -2.77 7.34
N LEU A 83 -7.15 -2.82 7.63
CA LEU A 83 -6.33 -4.03 7.56
C LEU A 83 -6.75 -5.07 8.61
N ASP A 84 -7.18 -4.64 9.80
CA ASP A 84 -7.79 -5.49 10.83
C ASP A 84 -9.04 -6.22 10.31
N GLN A 85 -9.98 -5.48 9.69
CA GLN A 85 -11.20 -6.07 9.12
C GLN A 85 -10.89 -7.06 7.99
N LEU A 86 -9.82 -6.79 7.23
CA LEU A 86 -9.33 -7.65 6.15
C LEU A 86 -8.42 -8.79 6.62
N LYS A 87 -8.10 -8.85 7.93
CA LYS A 87 -7.18 -9.82 8.53
C LYS A 87 -5.81 -9.87 7.85
N LEU A 88 -5.31 -8.71 7.42
CA LEU A 88 -3.98 -8.57 6.82
C LEU A 88 -2.95 -8.18 7.87
N PRO A 89 -1.71 -8.69 7.78
CA PRO A 89 -0.66 -8.32 8.72
C PRO A 89 -0.22 -6.87 8.47
N TYR A 90 -0.09 -6.08 9.54
CA TYR A 90 0.42 -4.70 9.48
C TYR A 90 1.28 -4.36 10.69
N ALA A 91 2.17 -3.37 10.54
CA ALA A 91 2.93 -2.82 11.65
C ALA A 91 1.97 -2.09 12.60
N LYS A 92 1.94 -2.46 13.88
CA LYS A 92 1.03 -1.85 14.85
C LYS A 92 1.45 -0.42 15.15
N TYR A 93 0.50 0.50 15.12
CA TYR A 93 0.72 1.91 15.43
C TYR A 93 0.02 2.32 16.71
N LEU A 94 0.70 3.13 17.50
CA LEU A 94 0.17 3.75 18.71
C LEU A 94 0.28 5.27 18.59
N VAL A 95 -0.60 5.95 19.31
CA VAL A 95 -0.51 7.40 19.51
C VAL A 95 0.54 7.66 20.58
N ALA A 96 1.37 8.68 20.38
CA ALA A 96 2.32 9.10 21.40
C ALA A 96 2.41 10.63 21.45
N ASP A 97 2.74 11.15 22.62
CA ASP A 97 3.13 12.54 22.80
C ASP A 97 4.53 12.56 23.46
N PHE A 98 5.39 13.48 23.05
CA PHE A 98 6.72 13.62 23.65
C PHE A 98 7.13 15.08 23.83
N GLU A 99 8.05 15.32 24.76
CA GLU A 99 8.61 16.64 25.02
C GLU A 99 10.13 16.63 24.79
N CYS A 100 10.60 17.58 23.99
CA CYS A 100 12.01 17.82 23.70
C CYS A 100 12.31 19.30 23.89
N ASP A 101 13.33 19.65 24.70
CA ASP A 101 13.68 21.06 24.97
C ASP A 101 12.51 21.93 25.47
N GLY A 102 11.60 21.36 26.28
CA GLY A 102 10.39 22.07 26.75
C GLY A 102 9.31 22.27 25.68
N VAL A 103 9.51 21.73 24.48
CA VAL A 103 8.56 21.76 23.36
C VAL A 103 7.84 20.42 23.27
N LYS A 104 6.51 20.47 23.26
CA LYS A 104 5.66 19.29 23.09
C LYS A 104 5.40 18.98 21.62
N TYR A 105 5.35 17.69 21.32
CA TYR A 105 5.09 17.14 20.00
C TYR A 105 4.05 16.04 20.09
N ASP A 106 3.04 16.13 19.24
CA ASP A 106 2.14 15.03 18.96
C ASP A 106 2.80 14.11 17.91
N ALA A 107 2.86 12.83 18.20
CA ALA A 107 3.56 11.83 17.40
C ALA A 107 2.73 10.56 17.20
N ILE A 108 3.27 9.68 16.38
CA ILE A 108 2.86 8.28 16.29
C ILE A 108 4.09 7.40 16.47
N ILE A 109 3.89 6.21 17.02
CA ILE A 109 4.95 5.21 17.12
C ILE A 109 4.52 3.94 16.39
N SER A 110 5.45 3.37 15.62
CA SER A 110 5.27 2.09 14.92
C SER A 110 6.03 1.01 15.68
N LYS A 111 5.37 -0.06 16.09
CA LYS A 111 6.04 -1.21 16.70
C LYS A 111 6.89 -1.91 15.64
N ASN A 112 8.16 -2.17 15.95
CA ASN A 112 8.99 -2.98 15.07
C ASN A 112 8.39 -4.38 14.94
N TYR A 113 8.06 -4.77 13.71
CA TYR A 113 7.48 -6.08 13.42
C TYR A 113 8.54 -7.19 13.29
N LYS A 114 9.84 -6.87 13.38
CA LYS A 114 10.90 -7.88 13.46
C LYS A 114 10.79 -8.64 14.77
N GLU A 115 10.55 -9.93 14.66
CA GLU A 115 10.39 -10.84 15.80
C GLU A 115 11.73 -11.20 16.46
N ASN A 116 12.83 -11.20 15.70
CA ASN A 116 14.18 -11.47 16.21
C ASN A 116 15.26 -10.82 15.30
N GLU A 117 16.50 -10.79 15.78
CA GLU A 117 17.65 -10.19 15.06
C GLU A 117 18.12 -11.00 13.84
N ASN A 118 17.76 -12.28 13.75
CA ASN A 118 18.11 -13.13 12.61
C ASN A 118 17.26 -12.84 11.38
N ILE A 119 16.13 -12.13 11.53
CA ILE A 119 15.29 -11.70 10.41
C ILE A 119 15.98 -10.56 9.65
N PHE A 120 16.43 -10.86 8.44
CA PHE A 120 16.92 -9.86 7.51
C PHE A 120 15.76 -9.25 6.72
N GLU A 121 15.71 -7.92 6.64
CA GLU A 121 14.69 -7.19 5.89
C GLU A 121 15.31 -6.51 4.67
N MET A 122 14.61 -6.57 3.55
CA MET A 122 14.95 -5.88 2.31
C MET A 122 13.75 -5.11 1.81
N SER A 123 13.89 -3.81 1.54
CA SER A 123 12.87 -3.07 0.80
C SER A 123 12.77 -3.59 -0.64
N GLY A 124 11.66 -3.29 -1.32
CA GLY A 124 11.52 -3.56 -2.75
C GLY A 124 12.64 -2.93 -3.58
N TYR A 125 13.16 -1.76 -3.17
CA TYR A 125 14.37 -1.20 -3.77
C TYR A 125 15.59 -2.13 -3.64
N ALA A 126 15.83 -2.62 -2.43
CA ALA A 126 16.98 -3.47 -2.14
C ALA A 126 16.88 -4.84 -2.83
N VAL A 127 15.65 -5.37 -3.01
CA VAL A 127 15.39 -6.58 -3.81
C VAL A 127 15.83 -6.37 -5.26
N ASN A 128 15.46 -5.23 -5.85
CA ASN A 128 15.85 -4.89 -7.22
C ASN A 128 17.38 -4.69 -7.36
N GLN A 129 18.01 -3.98 -6.43
CA GLN A 129 19.48 -3.82 -6.48
C GLN A 129 20.20 -5.16 -6.33
N LYS A 130 19.81 -5.99 -5.35
CA LYS A 130 20.40 -7.32 -5.17
C LYS A 130 20.23 -8.21 -6.41
N TYR A 131 19.08 -8.11 -7.08
CA TYR A 131 18.86 -8.81 -8.34
C TYR A 131 19.86 -8.40 -9.42
N LYS A 132 20.06 -7.08 -9.61
CA LYS A 132 21.02 -6.54 -10.59
C LYS A 132 22.45 -7.01 -10.31
N ASP A 133 22.86 -6.98 -9.04
CA ASP A 133 24.18 -7.46 -8.62
C ASP A 133 24.33 -8.96 -8.92
N THR A 134 23.34 -9.77 -8.52
CA THR A 134 23.34 -11.23 -8.75
C THR A 134 23.38 -11.59 -10.24
N MET A 135 22.65 -10.85 -11.07
CA MET A 135 22.65 -11.01 -12.53
C MET A 135 24.02 -10.72 -13.14
N TYR A 136 24.65 -9.61 -12.71
CA TYR A 136 25.95 -9.18 -13.22
C TYR A 136 27.04 -10.19 -12.86
N ASP A 137 27.01 -10.70 -11.62
CA ASP A 137 28.01 -11.65 -11.12
C ASP A 137 27.92 -13.04 -11.78
N ASN A 138 26.73 -13.46 -12.24
CA ASN A 138 26.52 -14.82 -12.74
C ASN A 138 26.46 -14.96 -14.26
N ASN A 139 26.54 -13.87 -15.05
CA ASN A 139 26.45 -13.87 -16.53
C ASN A 139 25.26 -14.65 -17.14
N PHE A 140 24.29 -15.03 -16.33
CA PHE A 140 23.14 -15.85 -16.69
C PHE A 140 21.92 -15.31 -15.97
N GLY A 141 21.21 -14.41 -16.62
CA GLY A 141 19.81 -14.28 -16.30
C GLY A 141 19.06 -13.40 -17.27
N GLU A 142 17.74 -13.44 -17.11
CA GLU A 142 16.81 -12.72 -17.97
C GLU A 142 16.85 -11.24 -17.63
N LYS A 143 16.93 -10.36 -18.63
CA LYS A 143 16.86 -8.92 -18.38
C LYS A 143 15.44 -8.57 -17.93
N ILE A 144 15.23 -8.49 -16.62
CA ILE A 144 13.99 -7.96 -16.03
C ILE A 144 14.04 -6.43 -16.17
N ASN A 145 12.94 -5.85 -16.66
CA ASN A 145 12.89 -4.47 -17.15
C ASN A 145 12.79 -3.40 -16.06
N ASP A 146 13.09 -3.75 -14.80
CA ASP A 146 13.04 -2.88 -13.62
C ASP A 146 11.71 -2.11 -13.53
N LYS A 147 10.60 -2.84 -13.68
CA LYS A 147 9.27 -2.26 -13.86
C LYS A 147 8.50 -1.99 -12.57
N ASN A 148 9.12 -2.18 -11.40
CA ASN A 148 8.47 -1.96 -10.10
C ASN A 148 7.00 -2.44 -10.07
N ASN A 149 6.77 -3.64 -10.63
CA ASN A 149 5.46 -4.24 -10.81
C ASN A 149 5.44 -5.62 -10.16
N VAL A 150 4.24 -6.18 -9.98
CA VAL A 150 4.07 -7.47 -9.28
C VAL A 150 4.89 -8.58 -9.93
N GLU A 151 4.82 -8.68 -11.26
CA GLU A 151 5.46 -9.76 -12.01
C GLU A 151 6.99 -9.67 -11.99
N ASP A 152 7.58 -8.48 -12.09
CA ASP A 152 9.01 -8.27 -11.97
C ASP A 152 9.49 -8.57 -10.56
N TYR A 153 8.76 -8.14 -9.52
CA TYR A 153 9.10 -8.51 -8.14
C TYR A 153 9.08 -10.02 -7.96
N ALA A 154 8.02 -10.66 -8.43
CA ALA A 154 7.87 -12.11 -8.33
C ALA A 154 9.03 -12.80 -9.07
N LYS A 155 9.33 -12.42 -10.33
CA LYS A 155 10.45 -12.97 -11.12
C LYS A 155 11.81 -12.71 -10.50
N MET A 156 12.08 -11.50 -10.01
CA MET A 156 13.35 -11.15 -9.35
C MET A 156 13.58 -12.03 -8.11
N ILE A 157 12.54 -12.19 -7.29
CA ILE A 157 12.59 -13.03 -6.08
C ILE A 157 12.76 -14.50 -6.47
N GLN A 158 11.99 -14.99 -7.45
CA GLN A 158 12.12 -16.36 -7.96
C GLN A 158 13.53 -16.63 -8.49
N PHE A 159 14.12 -15.69 -9.22
CA PHE A 159 15.48 -15.83 -9.76
C PHE A 159 16.53 -15.88 -8.66
N MET A 160 16.49 -14.95 -7.69
CA MET A 160 17.47 -14.88 -6.60
C MET A 160 17.40 -16.09 -5.67
N TYR A 161 16.23 -16.72 -5.55
CA TYR A 161 15.96 -17.76 -4.56
C TYR A 161 15.46 -19.07 -5.18
N LYS A 162 15.85 -19.34 -6.44
CA LYS A 162 15.43 -20.43 -7.36
C LYS A 162 15.55 -21.87 -6.82
N LYS A 163 15.94 -22.07 -5.56
CA LYS A 163 16.19 -23.36 -4.91
C LYS A 163 15.21 -23.73 -3.78
N ASN A 164 14.28 -22.85 -3.41
CA ASN A 164 13.59 -22.94 -2.12
C ASN A 164 12.06 -23.04 -2.26
N ASN A 165 11.40 -23.64 -1.26
CA ASN A 165 9.94 -23.88 -1.13
C ASN A 165 9.10 -22.58 -0.99
N ILE A 166 9.50 -21.48 -1.64
CA ILE A 166 8.74 -20.22 -1.63
C ILE A 166 7.50 -20.42 -2.50
N ASP A 167 6.32 -20.33 -1.91
CA ASP A 167 5.05 -20.34 -2.62
C ASP A 167 4.89 -19.03 -3.41
N PHE A 168 5.35 -19.09 -4.66
CA PHE A 168 5.36 -17.97 -5.58
C PHE A 168 3.95 -17.45 -5.88
N GLU A 169 2.99 -18.36 -6.06
CA GLU A 169 1.61 -17.97 -6.34
C GLU A 169 1.00 -17.26 -5.13
N GLN A 170 1.33 -17.71 -3.92
CA GLN A 170 0.91 -17.03 -2.70
C GLN A 170 1.56 -15.65 -2.55
N LEU A 171 2.86 -15.52 -2.86
CA LEU A 171 3.58 -14.24 -2.85
C LEU A 171 2.97 -13.26 -3.86
N ARG A 172 2.79 -13.70 -5.10
CA ARG A 172 2.17 -12.94 -6.19
C ARG A 172 0.76 -12.49 -5.79
N THR A 173 -0.06 -13.41 -5.28
CA THR A 173 -1.42 -13.12 -4.81
C THR A 173 -1.39 -12.07 -3.69
N ASN A 174 -0.46 -12.16 -2.74
CA ASN A 174 -0.32 -11.16 -1.69
C ASN A 174 0.09 -9.79 -2.23
N MET A 175 0.98 -9.72 -3.23
CA MET A 175 1.32 -8.46 -3.88
C MET A 175 0.13 -7.87 -4.68
N LEU A 176 -0.70 -8.70 -5.31
CA LEU A 176 -1.94 -8.24 -5.95
C LEU A 176 -2.93 -7.67 -4.94
N LYS A 177 -3.00 -8.21 -3.72
CA LYS A 177 -3.78 -7.60 -2.63
C LYS A 177 -3.28 -6.19 -2.30
N TYR A 178 -1.97 -5.94 -2.32
CA TYR A 178 -1.40 -4.59 -2.15
C TYR A 178 -1.86 -3.66 -3.28
N CYS A 179 -1.75 -4.10 -4.54
CA CYS A 179 -2.20 -3.30 -5.69
C CYS A 179 -3.69 -2.96 -5.62
N LEU A 180 -4.52 -3.93 -5.21
CA LEU A 180 -5.95 -3.73 -5.07
C LEU A 180 -6.28 -2.70 -3.99
N LEU A 181 -5.64 -2.78 -2.82
CA LEU A 181 -5.82 -1.79 -1.76
C LEU A 181 -5.33 -0.42 -2.19
N GLN A 182 -4.18 -0.36 -2.88
CA GLN A 182 -3.64 0.87 -3.42
C GLN A 182 -4.61 1.55 -4.40
N TYR A 183 -5.25 0.76 -5.27
CA TYR A 183 -6.23 1.27 -6.20
C TYR A 183 -7.54 1.70 -5.51
N VAL A 184 -8.08 0.87 -4.62
CA VAL A 184 -9.38 1.14 -3.98
C VAL A 184 -9.29 2.35 -3.05
N TYR A 185 -8.25 2.43 -2.22
CA TYR A 185 -8.10 3.48 -1.22
C TYR A 185 -7.22 4.66 -1.68
N ASP A 186 -6.78 4.68 -2.95
CA ASP A 186 -5.83 5.67 -3.49
C ASP A 186 -4.60 5.84 -2.60
N MET A 187 -3.86 4.73 -2.39
CA MET A 187 -2.63 4.76 -1.60
C MET A 187 -1.50 5.41 -2.40
N SER A 188 -1.36 6.74 -2.33
CA SER A 188 -0.50 7.48 -3.25
C SER A 188 0.99 7.55 -2.86
N ASP A 189 1.46 6.78 -1.88
CA ASP A 189 2.91 6.71 -1.54
C ASP A 189 3.40 5.30 -1.20
N LEU A 190 2.76 4.26 -1.76
CA LEU A 190 3.19 2.86 -1.58
C LEU A 190 4.32 2.49 -2.56
N HIS A 191 5.35 3.34 -2.67
CA HIS A 191 6.51 3.11 -3.53
C HIS A 191 7.38 1.96 -3.02
N TYR A 192 8.37 1.53 -3.82
CA TYR A 192 9.25 0.39 -3.52
C TYR A 192 10.04 0.44 -2.19
N TYR A 193 10.10 1.59 -1.49
CA TYR A 193 10.64 1.65 -0.12
C TYR A 193 9.60 1.33 0.97
N ASN A 194 8.31 1.40 0.66
CA ASN A 194 7.17 1.14 1.55
C ASN A 194 6.59 -0.27 1.33
N ILE A 195 7.38 -1.12 0.68
CA ILE A 195 7.19 -2.56 0.58
C ILE A 195 8.50 -3.19 0.95
N SER A 196 8.44 -4.20 1.82
CA SER A 196 9.62 -4.95 2.19
C SER A 196 9.32 -6.43 2.28
N PHE A 197 10.40 -7.19 2.19
CA PHE A 197 10.43 -8.63 2.28
C PHE A 197 11.42 -9.01 3.36
N SER A 198 11.25 -10.18 3.96
CA SER A 198 12.21 -10.69 4.93
C SER A 198 12.47 -12.17 4.75
N TYR A 199 13.64 -12.61 5.23
CA TYR A 199 13.95 -14.02 5.46
C TYR A 199 14.73 -14.14 6.77
N ASP A 200 14.57 -15.27 7.44
CA ASP A 200 15.31 -15.67 8.62
C ASP A 200 16.68 -16.25 8.23
N LYS A 201 17.77 -15.58 8.63
CA LYS A 201 19.13 -16.03 8.34
C LYS A 201 19.48 -17.37 9.00
N SER A 202 18.88 -17.69 10.13
CA SER A 202 19.20 -18.91 10.90
C SER A 202 18.66 -20.18 10.23
N ILE A 203 17.55 -20.03 9.50
CA ILE A 203 16.92 -21.11 8.73
C ILE A 203 17.33 -21.00 7.25
N GLY A 204 17.79 -19.83 6.81
CA GLY A 204 18.19 -19.55 5.44
C GLY A 204 17.06 -18.94 4.60
N HIS A 205 17.28 -18.85 3.29
CA HIS A 205 16.37 -18.17 2.37
C HIS A 205 15.00 -18.87 2.18
N ASP A 206 14.77 -20.04 2.80
CA ASP A 206 13.51 -20.80 2.75
C ASP A 206 12.32 -20.10 3.43
N THR A 207 12.59 -19.02 4.16
CA THR A 207 11.59 -18.26 4.94
C THR A 207 11.22 -16.94 4.28
N PHE A 208 11.55 -16.75 2.99
CA PHE A 208 11.31 -15.49 2.30
C PHE A 208 9.81 -15.16 2.26
N ARG A 209 9.43 -14.02 2.86
CA ARG A 209 8.04 -13.57 2.99
C ARG A 209 7.89 -12.08 2.69
N LEU A 210 6.70 -11.71 2.21
CA LEU A 210 6.27 -10.31 2.19
C LEU A 210 6.03 -9.85 3.64
N ASN A 211 6.59 -8.71 4.01
CA ASN A 211 6.43 -8.16 5.36
C ASN A 211 5.05 -7.52 5.55
N PRO A 212 4.63 -7.30 6.81
CA PRO A 212 3.40 -6.57 7.13
C PRO A 212 3.32 -5.19 6.44
N PHE A 213 2.12 -4.69 6.19
CA PHE A 213 1.91 -3.31 5.72
C PHE A 213 2.47 -2.29 6.72
N TYR A 214 3.20 -1.29 6.21
CA TYR A 214 3.68 -0.14 6.98
C TYR A 214 3.66 1.11 6.11
N ASP A 215 3.73 2.29 6.75
CA ASP A 215 3.73 3.60 6.07
C ASP A 215 2.57 3.78 5.06
N CYS A 216 1.36 3.42 5.48
CA CYS A 216 0.16 3.38 4.65
C CYS A 216 -0.80 4.53 4.94
N GLY A 217 -0.32 5.63 5.54
CA GLY A 217 -1.16 6.75 5.97
C GLY A 217 -1.68 7.62 4.83
N ASN A 218 -1.03 7.56 3.68
CA ASN A 218 -1.43 8.30 2.50
C ASN A 218 -2.55 7.58 1.71
N ILE A 219 -3.74 7.51 2.29
CA ILE A 219 -4.98 7.04 1.65
C ILE A 219 -5.89 8.22 1.32
N GLY A 220 -6.71 8.12 0.27
CA GLY A 220 -7.78 9.06 -0.01
C GLY A 220 -7.37 10.54 -0.01
N PHE A 221 -6.16 10.85 -0.50
CA PHE A 221 -5.59 12.20 -0.59
C PHE A 221 -5.25 12.86 0.77
N LEU A 222 -5.11 12.07 1.84
CA LEU A 222 -4.77 12.59 3.18
C LEU A 222 -3.32 13.07 3.32
N ASN A 223 -2.49 12.93 2.28
CA ASN A 223 -1.17 13.57 2.19
C ASN A 223 -1.21 15.05 1.76
N PHE A 224 -2.37 15.56 1.34
CA PHE A 224 -2.52 16.97 1.02
C PHE A 224 -2.59 17.83 2.28
N SER A 225 -2.38 19.14 2.13
CA SER A 225 -2.60 20.07 3.24
C SER A 225 -4.07 20.09 3.66
N ASP A 226 -4.34 20.38 4.94
CA ASP A 226 -5.68 20.40 5.53
C ASP A 226 -6.62 21.29 4.71
N LYS A 227 -6.12 22.44 4.24
CA LYS A 227 -6.88 23.38 3.39
C LYS A 227 -7.34 22.72 2.09
N LYS A 228 -6.46 21.94 1.45
CA LYS A 228 -6.77 21.25 0.20
C LYS A 228 -7.72 20.07 0.45
N ILE A 229 -7.55 19.33 1.55
CA ILE A 229 -8.46 18.22 1.91
C ILE A 229 -9.86 18.76 2.20
N LYS A 230 -9.99 19.79 3.04
CA LYS A 230 -11.28 20.46 3.34
C LYS A 230 -11.93 21.01 2.07
N HIS A 231 -11.17 21.70 1.23
CA HIS A 231 -11.68 22.17 -0.05
C HIS A 231 -12.22 21.03 -0.92
N ASN A 232 -11.47 19.92 -1.05
CA ASN A 232 -11.90 18.76 -1.82
C ASN A 232 -13.18 18.14 -1.26
N ALA A 233 -13.29 18.01 0.06
CA ALA A 233 -14.49 17.52 0.72
C ALA A 233 -15.71 18.41 0.43
N GLU A 234 -15.55 19.74 0.51
CA GLU A 234 -16.60 20.70 0.16
C GLU A 234 -17.01 20.62 -1.32
N GLN A 235 -16.05 20.48 -2.24
CA GLN A 235 -16.34 20.35 -3.67
C GLN A 235 -17.05 19.01 -3.96
N TYR A 236 -16.63 17.93 -3.31
CA TYR A 236 -17.30 16.64 -3.42
C TYR A 236 -18.74 16.71 -2.90
N ALA A 237 -18.98 17.36 -1.76
CA ALA A 237 -20.31 17.54 -1.19
C ALA A 237 -21.26 18.35 -2.11
N LYS A 238 -20.72 19.26 -2.93
CA LYS A 238 -21.48 20.02 -3.94
C LYS A 238 -21.86 19.19 -5.17
N CYS A 239 -21.26 18.02 -5.39
CA CYS A 239 -21.60 17.15 -6.50
C CYS A 239 -22.97 16.48 -6.28
N ARG A 240 -23.99 16.94 -7.03
CA ARG A 240 -25.40 16.56 -6.84
C ARG A 240 -25.77 15.19 -7.41
N ASP A 241 -25.04 14.72 -8.41
CA ASP A 241 -25.33 13.48 -9.12
C ASP A 241 -24.11 12.52 -9.15
N LYS A 242 -24.39 11.26 -9.48
CA LYS A 242 -23.40 10.18 -9.53
C LYS A 242 -22.28 10.44 -10.55
N ASN A 243 -22.59 10.99 -11.72
CA ASN A 243 -21.61 11.22 -12.78
C ASN A 243 -20.64 12.34 -12.38
N SER A 244 -21.15 13.41 -11.78
CA SER A 244 -20.33 14.51 -11.26
C SER A 244 -19.39 14.02 -10.15
N ARG A 245 -19.88 13.19 -9.21
CA ARG A 245 -19.04 12.59 -8.15
C ARG A 245 -17.94 11.70 -8.71
N MET A 246 -18.28 10.80 -9.64
CA MET A 246 -17.30 9.92 -10.29
C MET A 246 -16.26 10.72 -11.08
N LYS A 247 -16.69 11.78 -11.80
CA LYS A 247 -15.77 12.66 -12.52
C LYS A 247 -14.82 13.39 -11.57
N PHE A 248 -15.33 13.88 -10.44
CA PHE A 248 -14.50 14.53 -9.41
C PHE A 248 -13.44 13.57 -8.85
N ILE A 249 -13.85 12.38 -8.40
CA ILE A 249 -12.91 11.38 -7.85
C ILE A 249 -11.89 10.94 -8.91
N LYS A 250 -12.33 10.68 -10.15
CA LYS A 250 -11.43 10.34 -11.26
C LYS A 250 -10.39 11.45 -11.46
N ASN A 251 -10.81 12.71 -11.54
CA ASN A 251 -9.88 13.83 -11.69
C ASN A 251 -8.89 13.94 -10.53
N LEU A 252 -9.34 13.66 -9.31
CA LEU A 252 -8.51 13.67 -8.12
C LEU A 252 -7.46 12.54 -8.18
N MET A 253 -7.85 11.32 -8.54
CA MET A 253 -6.92 10.19 -8.76
C MET A 253 -5.91 10.47 -9.86
N LEU A 254 -6.34 11.06 -10.99
CA LEU A 254 -5.44 11.43 -12.08
C LEU A 254 -4.35 12.41 -11.62
N SER A 255 -4.63 13.24 -10.61
CA SER A 255 -3.63 14.14 -10.02
C SER A 255 -2.58 13.42 -9.15
N ASN A 256 -2.86 12.19 -8.69
CA ASN A 256 -1.99 11.36 -7.84
C ASN A 256 -1.36 10.16 -8.56
N MET A 257 -1.85 9.80 -9.76
CA MET A 257 -1.37 8.68 -10.58
C MET A 257 0.16 8.54 -10.73
N PRO A 258 0.97 9.61 -10.80
CA PRO A 258 2.43 9.51 -10.83
C PRO A 258 3.07 8.85 -9.59
N MET A 259 2.30 8.66 -8.51
CA MET A 259 2.76 8.18 -7.21
C MET A 259 2.24 6.78 -6.81
N LEU A 260 1.48 6.10 -7.68
CA LEU A 260 1.16 4.68 -7.46
C LEU A 260 2.45 3.85 -7.55
N GLY A 261 2.66 3.03 -6.53
CA GLY A 261 3.96 2.53 -6.15
C GLY A 261 4.18 1.03 -6.35
N VAL A 262 3.14 0.23 -6.53
CA VAL A 262 3.23 -1.06 -7.25
C VAL A 262 2.23 -1.06 -8.37
N LYS A 263 2.72 -1.46 -9.54
CA LYS A 263 1.96 -1.48 -10.78
C LYS A 263 1.77 -2.94 -11.21
N THR A 264 0.81 -3.16 -12.08
CA THR A 264 0.69 -4.40 -12.86
C THR A 264 1.60 -4.29 -14.10
N ASP A 265 1.81 -5.39 -14.82
CA ASP A 265 2.78 -5.48 -15.92
C ASP A 265 2.70 -4.38 -17.00
N ILE A 266 1.50 -3.85 -17.29
CA ILE A 266 1.25 -2.86 -18.35
C ILE A 266 1.15 -1.43 -17.81
N SER A 267 0.72 -1.20 -16.56
CA SER A 267 0.63 0.16 -15.98
C SER A 267 1.99 0.82 -15.68
N TYR A 268 3.10 0.10 -15.84
CA TYR A 268 4.47 0.60 -15.62
C TYR A 268 5.03 1.55 -16.70
N ILE A 269 4.45 1.63 -17.90
CA ILE A 269 5.10 2.41 -18.96
C ILE A 269 5.33 3.88 -18.48
N TYR A 270 6.61 4.27 -18.36
CA TYR A 270 7.12 5.66 -18.20
C TYR A 270 7.46 6.23 -16.81
N LYS A 271 8.29 5.57 -15.99
CA LYS A 271 9.20 6.33 -15.08
C LYS A 271 10.65 6.44 -15.55
N THR A 272 11.08 5.63 -16.52
CA THR A 272 12.47 5.58 -16.97
C THR A 272 12.84 6.55 -18.11
N GLU A 273 11.88 7.17 -18.79
CA GLU A 273 12.17 8.28 -19.73
C GLU A 273 11.79 9.66 -19.18
N SER A 274 11.30 9.76 -17.94
CA SER A 274 10.72 10.99 -17.39
C SER A 274 11.60 11.80 -16.46
N GLN A 275 12.92 11.56 -16.45
CA GLN A 275 13.85 12.39 -15.67
C GLN A 275 14.12 13.78 -16.29
N SER A 276 13.41 14.20 -17.33
CA SER A 276 13.41 15.59 -17.77
C SER A 276 12.11 15.96 -18.50
N PHE A 277 11.02 16.22 -17.78
CA PHE A 277 9.83 16.80 -18.41
C PHE A 277 9.50 18.20 -17.92
N THR A 278 10.35 19.12 -18.33
CA THR A 278 9.88 20.40 -18.88
C THR A 278 9.55 20.19 -20.37
N CYS A 279 8.57 19.33 -20.72
CA CYS A 279 8.01 19.35 -22.09
C CYS A 279 7.27 20.69 -22.19
N ARG A 280 7.96 21.73 -22.69
CA ARG A 280 7.39 23.04 -22.98
C ARG A 280 6.16 22.84 -23.88
N PRO A 281 5.16 23.73 -23.85
CA PRO A 281 3.87 23.56 -24.55
C PRO A 281 3.93 23.22 -26.06
N ASN A 282 5.12 23.26 -26.71
CA ASN A 282 5.32 23.09 -28.16
C ASN A 282 6.39 22.04 -28.53
N CYS A 283 6.57 20.96 -27.78
CA CYS A 283 7.54 19.91 -28.15
C CYS A 283 6.97 18.95 -29.22
N GLU A 284 7.60 18.88 -30.39
CA GLU A 284 7.19 18.02 -31.51
C GLU A 284 7.33 16.51 -31.24
N LYS A 285 8.16 16.09 -30.27
CA LYS A 285 8.29 14.68 -29.85
C LYS A 285 7.10 14.21 -29.02
N CYS A 286 6.50 15.11 -28.23
CA CYS A 286 5.25 14.91 -27.51
C CYS A 286 4.11 15.18 -28.52
N LYS A 287 3.68 14.23 -29.37
CA LYS A 287 2.56 14.41 -30.34
C LYS A 287 1.21 14.69 -29.66
N GLY A 288 1.07 15.80 -28.94
CA GLY A 288 -0.19 16.38 -28.49
C GLY A 288 -1.03 15.60 -27.48
N GLU A 289 -0.57 14.48 -26.90
CA GLU A 289 -1.29 13.88 -25.78
C GLU A 289 -1.01 14.69 -24.51
N SER A 290 -2.05 15.38 -24.01
CA SER A 290 -1.96 16.08 -22.73
C SER A 290 -1.70 15.08 -21.60
N MET A 291 -0.99 15.51 -20.55
CA MET A 291 -0.71 14.68 -19.36
C MET A 291 -1.96 14.00 -18.79
N ILE A 292 -3.12 14.65 -18.93
CA ILE A 292 -4.42 14.12 -18.50
C ILE A 292 -4.80 12.88 -19.32
N LYS A 293 -4.69 12.94 -20.66
CA LYS A 293 -5.00 11.78 -21.53
C LYS A 293 -4.10 10.59 -21.22
N GLN A 294 -2.83 10.86 -20.94
CA GLN A 294 -1.86 9.84 -20.54
C GLN A 294 -2.26 9.17 -19.22
N ALA A 295 -2.52 9.96 -18.16
CA ALA A 295 -2.95 9.43 -16.88
C ALA A 295 -4.30 8.69 -16.97
N GLU A 296 -5.21 9.12 -17.84
CA GLU A 296 -6.47 8.41 -18.10
C GLU A 296 -6.27 7.05 -18.74
N ARG A 297 -5.35 6.94 -19.69
CA ARG A 297 -4.96 5.66 -20.29
C ARG A 297 -4.38 4.75 -19.22
N ASP A 298 -3.47 5.24 -18.40
CA ASP A 298 -2.78 4.44 -17.39
C ASP A 298 -3.73 3.92 -16.30
N LEU A 299 -4.65 4.78 -15.83
CA LEU A 299 -5.72 4.38 -14.93
C LEU A 299 -6.59 3.28 -15.54
N THR A 300 -6.96 3.43 -16.82
CA THR A 300 -7.80 2.45 -17.53
C THR A 300 -7.07 1.12 -17.70
N THR A 301 -5.78 1.15 -18.02
CA THR A 301 -4.93 -0.04 -18.16
C THR A 301 -4.85 -0.79 -16.82
N LEU A 302 -4.49 -0.11 -15.74
CA LEU A 302 -4.45 -0.68 -14.38
C LEU A 302 -5.80 -1.31 -13.99
N GLN A 303 -6.91 -0.64 -14.28
CA GLN A 303 -8.25 -1.13 -14.00
C GLN A 303 -8.57 -2.44 -14.73
N ASN A 304 -8.18 -2.55 -16.00
CA ASN A 304 -8.42 -3.76 -16.77
C ASN A 304 -7.54 -4.92 -16.29
N GLU A 305 -6.27 -4.65 -15.99
CA GLU A 305 -5.35 -5.67 -15.47
C GLU A 305 -5.82 -6.20 -14.10
N LEU A 306 -6.13 -5.30 -13.16
CA LEU A 306 -6.70 -5.72 -11.87
C LEU A 306 -8.00 -6.50 -12.04
N ALA A 307 -8.86 -6.11 -12.98
CA ALA A 307 -10.10 -6.84 -13.23
C ALA A 307 -9.87 -8.23 -13.83
N ASP A 308 -8.85 -8.39 -14.68
CA ASP A 308 -8.46 -9.67 -15.27
C ASP A 308 -7.88 -10.60 -14.19
N GLU A 309 -7.02 -10.09 -13.32
CA GLU A 309 -6.51 -10.83 -12.16
C GLU A 309 -7.63 -11.24 -11.20
N ILE A 310 -8.57 -10.34 -10.90
CA ILE A 310 -9.72 -10.64 -10.04
C ILE A 310 -10.62 -11.69 -10.67
N ALA A 311 -10.85 -11.65 -11.98
CA ALA A 311 -11.72 -12.62 -12.65
C ALA A 311 -11.13 -14.04 -12.66
N THR A 312 -9.80 -14.13 -12.76
CA THR A 312 -9.08 -15.39 -12.96
C THR A 312 -8.47 -15.99 -11.69
N ASN A 313 -8.33 -15.21 -10.61
CA ASN A 313 -7.81 -15.66 -9.32
C ASN A 313 -8.91 -15.69 -8.23
N PRO A 314 -9.43 -16.88 -7.85
CA PRO A 314 -10.49 -17.01 -6.85
C PRO A 314 -10.14 -16.40 -5.48
N GLN A 315 -8.89 -16.53 -5.03
CA GLN A 315 -8.45 -15.96 -3.75
C GLN A 315 -8.47 -14.42 -3.80
N LEU A 316 -8.07 -13.83 -4.93
CA LEU A 316 -8.12 -12.39 -5.12
C LEU A 316 -9.56 -11.90 -5.26
N PHE A 317 -10.45 -12.66 -5.91
CA PHE A 317 -11.88 -12.35 -5.99
C PHE A 317 -12.53 -12.30 -4.60
N GLU A 318 -12.32 -13.32 -3.77
CA GLU A 318 -12.84 -13.35 -2.39
C GLU A 318 -12.30 -12.18 -1.55
N PHE A 319 -11.01 -11.86 -1.72
CA PHE A 319 -10.41 -10.71 -1.06
C PHE A 319 -11.03 -9.39 -1.56
N TYR A 320 -11.26 -9.23 -2.86
CA TYR A 320 -11.93 -8.06 -3.43
C TYR A 320 -13.36 -7.88 -2.90
N GLU A 321 -14.12 -8.96 -2.79
CA GLU A 321 -15.45 -8.93 -2.16
C GLU A 321 -15.38 -8.51 -0.69
N SER A 322 -14.31 -8.84 0.01
CA SER A 322 -14.07 -8.41 1.40
C SER A 322 -13.71 -6.92 1.49
N VAL A 323 -12.85 -6.41 0.59
CA VAL A 323 -12.50 -4.99 0.49
C VAL A 323 -13.74 -4.11 0.29
N LYS A 324 -14.69 -4.55 -0.55
CA LYS A 324 -15.97 -3.83 -0.77
C LYS A 324 -16.87 -3.73 0.48
N LYS A 325 -16.65 -4.59 1.47
CA LYS A 325 -17.48 -4.71 2.68
C LYS A 325 -16.85 -4.05 3.91
N VAL A 326 -15.65 -3.48 3.78
CA VAL A 326 -14.98 -2.79 4.88
C VAL A 326 -15.85 -1.62 5.36
N ASP A 327 -16.16 -1.62 6.66
CA ASP A 327 -16.87 -0.53 7.32
C ASP A 327 -15.83 0.52 7.76
N LEU A 328 -15.80 1.65 7.04
CA LEU A 328 -14.87 2.74 7.32
C LEU A 328 -15.19 3.51 8.61
N ASP A 329 -16.44 3.49 9.08
CA ASP A 329 -16.78 4.06 10.38
C ASP A 329 -16.26 3.16 11.51
N LEU A 330 -16.42 1.85 11.37
CA LEU A 330 -15.84 0.89 12.29
C LEU A 330 -14.30 0.95 12.29
N ALA A 331 -13.67 1.10 11.11
CA ALA A 331 -12.23 1.28 11.01
C ALA A 331 -11.75 2.55 11.74
N ALA A 332 -12.51 3.66 11.63
CA ALA A 332 -12.18 4.92 12.29
C ALA A 332 -12.42 4.89 13.82
N LYS A 333 -13.40 4.11 14.30
CA LYS A 333 -13.71 4.00 15.75
C LYS A 333 -12.50 3.61 16.58
N LYS A 334 -11.68 2.67 16.08
CA LYS A 334 -10.49 2.20 16.78
C LYS A 334 -9.55 3.34 17.17
N TYR A 335 -9.40 4.36 16.33
CA TYR A 335 -8.62 5.56 16.65
C TYR A 335 -9.35 6.53 17.58
N ASN A 336 -10.63 6.78 17.28
CA ASN A 336 -11.45 7.75 18.02
C ASN A 336 -11.73 7.35 19.49
N GLU A 337 -11.48 6.10 19.87
CA GLU A 337 -11.51 5.64 21.26
C GLU A 337 -10.46 6.34 22.13
N ILE A 338 -9.40 6.89 21.54
CA ILE A 338 -8.47 7.78 22.21
C ILE A 338 -9.10 9.18 22.24
N LYS A 339 -9.77 9.52 23.36
CA LYS A 339 -10.55 10.77 23.54
C LYS A 339 -9.86 12.08 23.14
N THR A 340 -8.53 12.12 23.07
CA THR A 340 -7.73 13.29 22.67
C THR A 340 -7.50 13.37 21.15
N ASN A 341 -7.95 12.40 20.38
CA ASN A 341 -7.63 12.24 18.96
C ASN A 341 -8.82 11.70 18.17
N THR A 342 -9.51 12.59 17.47
CA THR A 342 -10.56 12.19 16.51
C THR A 342 -10.05 12.33 15.09
N ILE A 343 -10.18 11.29 14.27
CA ILE A 343 -10.03 11.44 12.81
C ILE A 343 -11.10 12.46 12.38
N PRO A 344 -10.72 13.58 11.75
CA PRO A 344 -11.70 14.54 11.29
C PRO A 344 -12.71 13.87 10.34
N ALA A 345 -14.01 14.10 10.56
CA ALA A 345 -15.06 13.45 9.78
C ALA A 345 -14.88 13.60 8.26
N PHE A 346 -14.41 14.77 7.81
CA PHE A 346 -14.12 15.03 6.41
C PHE A 346 -13.04 14.10 5.82
N CYS A 347 -12.09 13.59 6.62
CA CYS A 347 -11.10 12.62 6.16
C CYS A 347 -11.76 11.27 5.87
N ILE A 348 -12.63 10.82 6.77
CA ILE A 348 -13.40 9.56 6.62
C ILE A 348 -14.31 9.67 5.39
N ASP A 349 -15.01 10.79 5.24
CA ASP A 349 -15.92 11.03 4.12
C ASP A 349 -15.17 11.01 2.77
N MET A 350 -13.96 11.59 2.72
CA MET A 350 -13.13 11.54 1.52
C MET A 350 -12.68 10.11 1.20
N VAL A 351 -12.21 9.33 2.18
CA VAL A 351 -11.81 7.93 1.94
C VAL A 351 -13.01 7.07 1.54
N LYS A 352 -14.18 7.28 2.13
CA LYS A 352 -15.45 6.65 1.71
C LYS A 352 -15.81 6.99 0.28
N ALA A 353 -15.73 8.27 -0.09
CA ALA A 353 -16.02 8.74 -1.44
C ALA A 353 -15.10 8.07 -2.48
N VAL A 354 -13.79 8.06 -2.20
CA VAL A 354 -12.79 7.45 -3.07
C VAL A 354 -13.03 5.96 -3.20
N SER A 355 -13.05 5.22 -2.09
CA SER A 355 -13.23 3.76 -2.09
C SER A 355 -14.53 3.30 -2.74
N CYS A 356 -15.62 4.03 -2.54
CA CYS A 356 -16.90 3.73 -3.16
C CYS A 356 -16.86 3.88 -4.69
N GLU A 357 -16.32 4.99 -5.20
CA GLU A 357 -16.29 5.22 -6.65
C GLU A 357 -15.22 4.36 -7.35
N THR A 358 -14.04 4.17 -6.77
CA THR A 358 -13.00 3.29 -7.32
C THR A 358 -13.48 1.84 -7.40
N SER A 359 -14.13 1.36 -6.34
CA SER A 359 -14.73 0.03 -6.29
C SER A 359 -15.80 -0.13 -7.36
N ARG A 360 -16.69 0.87 -7.55
CA ARG A 360 -17.71 0.83 -8.61
C ARG A 360 -17.12 0.79 -10.02
N MET A 361 -16.06 1.55 -10.26
CA MET A 361 -15.36 1.54 -11.55
C MET A 361 -14.81 0.14 -11.85
N LEU A 362 -14.16 -0.47 -10.87
CA LEU A 362 -13.58 -1.82 -11.00
C LEU A 362 -14.67 -2.91 -11.10
N ASP A 363 -15.72 -2.84 -10.28
CA ASP A 363 -16.83 -3.81 -10.21
C ASP A 363 -17.54 -3.95 -11.56
N LYS A 364 -17.72 -2.82 -12.28
CA LYS A 364 -18.30 -2.83 -13.62
C LYS A 364 -17.46 -3.66 -14.61
N ILE A 365 -16.14 -3.54 -14.54
CA ILE A 365 -15.22 -4.25 -15.44
C ILE A 365 -15.17 -5.73 -15.04
N VAL A 366 -14.98 -6.03 -13.76
CA VAL A 366 -14.94 -7.40 -13.21
C VAL A 366 -16.20 -8.18 -13.58
N LYS A 367 -17.40 -7.62 -13.34
CA LYS A 367 -18.67 -8.26 -13.73
C LYS A 367 -18.77 -8.54 -15.22
N THR A 368 -18.27 -7.62 -16.04
CA THR A 368 -18.24 -7.80 -17.49
C THR A 368 -17.32 -8.97 -17.87
N LYS A 369 -16.13 -9.05 -17.27
CA LYS A 369 -15.15 -10.13 -17.52
C LYS A 369 -15.70 -11.50 -17.09
N LEU A 370 -16.21 -11.61 -15.85
CA LEU A 370 -16.84 -12.84 -15.33
C LEU A 370 -18.02 -13.32 -16.19
N SER A 371 -18.84 -12.39 -16.69
CA SER A 371 -19.97 -12.74 -17.56
C SER A 371 -19.52 -13.31 -18.92
N LYS A 372 -18.37 -12.85 -19.45
CA LYS A 372 -17.80 -13.36 -20.70
C LYS A 372 -17.19 -14.74 -20.49
N GLU A 373 -16.47 -14.95 -19.40
CA GLU A 373 -15.91 -16.26 -19.05
C GLU A 373 -17.00 -17.31 -18.88
N LYS A 374 -18.08 -16.98 -18.16
CA LYS A 374 -19.24 -17.87 -18.02
C LYS A 374 -19.84 -18.26 -19.38
N LYS A 375 -20.00 -17.30 -20.29
CA LYS A 375 -20.47 -17.57 -21.67
C LYS A 375 -19.50 -18.46 -22.46
N LEU A 376 -18.19 -18.32 -22.26
CA LEU A 376 -17.18 -19.16 -22.89
C LEU A 376 -17.20 -20.59 -22.36
N THR A 377 -17.34 -20.79 -21.04
CA THR A 377 -17.48 -22.12 -20.43
C THR A 377 -18.77 -22.80 -20.84
N ASP A 378 -19.89 -22.07 -20.90
CA ASP A 378 -21.18 -22.61 -21.31
C ASP A 378 -21.15 -23.03 -22.79
N THR A 379 -20.51 -22.26 -23.67
CA THR A 379 -20.33 -22.62 -25.09
C THR A 379 -19.45 -23.87 -25.26
N LYS A 380 -18.33 -23.97 -24.52
CA LYS A 380 -17.45 -25.15 -24.55
C LYS A 380 -18.12 -26.41 -24.00
N ALA A 381 -18.99 -26.28 -22.99
CA ALA A 381 -19.78 -27.39 -22.45
C ALA A 381 -20.88 -27.87 -23.40
N VAL A 382 -21.37 -27.00 -24.28
CA VAL A 382 -22.32 -27.36 -25.35
C VAL A 382 -21.59 -28.07 -26.51
N GLU A 383 -20.36 -27.66 -26.84
CA GLU A 383 -19.54 -28.31 -27.87
C GLU A 383 -18.95 -29.66 -27.44
N SER A 384 -18.82 -29.92 -26.14
CA SER A 384 -18.30 -31.19 -25.60
C SER A 384 -19.38 -32.25 -25.33
N LYS A 385 -20.66 -31.96 -25.61
CA LYS A 385 -21.69 -33.02 -25.62
C LYS A 385 -21.37 -34.01 -26.75
N PRO A 386 -21.26 -35.32 -26.48
CA PRO A 386 -21.12 -36.31 -27.54
C PRO A 386 -22.32 -36.18 -28.48
N LYS A 387 -22.07 -36.17 -29.80
CA LYS A 387 -23.14 -36.48 -30.74
C LYS A 387 -23.57 -37.91 -30.42
N GLU A 388 -24.75 -38.07 -29.83
CA GLU A 388 -25.42 -39.38 -29.81
C GLU A 388 -25.51 -39.84 -31.27
N ALA A 389 -24.79 -40.91 -31.57
CA ALA A 389 -24.99 -41.67 -32.77
C ALA A 389 -26.19 -42.58 -32.51
N GLU A 390 -27.36 -42.23 -33.03
CA GLU A 390 -28.44 -43.18 -33.23
C GLU A 390 -28.88 -43.13 -34.70
N ASN A 391 -28.12 -43.87 -35.50
CA ASN A 391 -28.71 -44.69 -36.53
C ASN A 391 -29.55 -45.75 -35.83
N ASP A 392 -30.86 -45.80 -36.09
CA ASP A 392 -31.58 -47.04 -36.36
C ASP A 392 -33.00 -46.71 -36.83
N LYS A 393 -33.20 -46.75 -38.15
CA LYS A 393 -34.52 -47.01 -38.72
C LYS A 393 -34.51 -48.45 -39.23
N PRO A 394 -35.46 -49.30 -38.82
CA PRO A 394 -35.62 -50.60 -39.44
C PRO A 394 -36.16 -50.39 -40.85
N VAL A 395 -35.49 -51.01 -41.82
CA VAL A 395 -36.02 -51.20 -43.17
C VAL A 395 -37.15 -52.23 -43.08
N LEU A 396 -38.32 -51.87 -43.59
CA LEU A 396 -39.35 -52.80 -44.08
C LEU A 396 -39.70 -52.41 -45.50
#